data_AF-A0A2X3EZN6-F1
#
_entry.id   AF-A0A2X3EZN6-F1
#
_cell.length_a   1.000
_cell.length_b   1.000
_cell.length_c   1.000
_cell.angle_alpha   90.00
_cell.angle_beta   90.00
_cell.angle_gamma   90.00
#
_symmetry.space_group_name_H-M   'P 1'
#
loop_
_entity.id
_entity.type
_entity.pdbx_description
1 polymer ?
#
loop_
_entity_poly.entity_id
_entity_poly.type
_entity_poly.pdbx_seq_one_letter_code
_entity_poly.pdbx_strand_id
1 'polypeptide(L)'
;MNLRSRSLTTITSRRLWATLRIIPTPIVDAIKKKLNKPDLQVKLIPVTSQNRIPLLQNGTFDFECGSTTNNLERQKQAAFSDTIFVVGTRLLVKKGGPIKDFPDLKDKAVVVTSGTTSEILLHKLNDEKKMNMRIISAKDHGDSFRTLESGRAVAFMDG
;
A
#
# COMPACT_ATOMS: atom_id res chain seq x y z
N MET A 1 -12.93 12.10 -9.98
CA MET A 1 -13.05 11.11 -11.08
C MET A 1 -13.79 9.85 -10.60
N ASN A 2 -14.64 9.20 -11.40
CA ASN A 2 -15.29 7.92 -11.02
C ASN A 2 -14.31 6.75 -11.29
N LEU A 3 -13.83 6.10 -10.23
CA LEU A 3 -12.93 4.95 -10.30
C LEU A 3 -13.66 3.69 -9.83
N ARG A 4 -13.21 2.52 -10.32
CA ARG A 4 -13.75 1.22 -9.91
C ARG A 4 -12.59 0.31 -9.48
N SER A 5 -12.67 -0.28 -8.30
CA SER A 5 -11.85 -1.44 -7.93
C SER A 5 -12.57 -2.72 -8.36
N ARG A 6 -11.84 -3.71 -8.87
CA ARG A 6 -12.41 -5.02 -9.22
C ARG A 6 -11.75 -6.14 -8.41
N SER A 7 -12.54 -6.72 -7.51
CA SER A 7 -12.78 -8.16 -7.33
C SER A 7 -14.30 -8.26 -7.12
N LEU A 8 -14.96 -9.38 -7.40
CA LEU A 8 -16.42 -9.49 -7.19
C LEU A 8 -16.79 -8.96 -5.79
N THR A 9 -17.89 -8.19 -5.73
CA THR A 9 -18.40 -7.37 -4.60
C THR A 9 -18.00 -5.89 -4.64
N THR A 10 -18.99 -5.08 -5.02
CA THR A 10 -19.00 -3.63 -5.16
C THR A 10 -18.63 -2.90 -3.87
N ILE A 11 -17.58 -2.07 -3.88
CA ILE A 11 -17.40 -1.02 -2.86
C ILE A 11 -17.43 0.33 -3.57
N THR A 12 -18.44 1.13 -3.24
CA THR A 12 -18.67 2.48 -3.71
C THR A 12 -17.60 3.42 -3.15
N SER A 13 -16.71 3.84 -4.06
CA SER A 13 -15.70 4.88 -3.86
C SER A 13 -16.37 6.22 -3.52
N ARG A 14 -16.39 6.62 -2.24
CA ARG A 14 -16.52 8.04 -1.82
C ARG A 14 -16.24 8.35 -0.34
N ARG A 15 -15.88 7.38 0.52
CA ARG A 15 -15.72 7.63 1.99
C ARG A 15 -14.46 7.07 2.67
N LEU A 16 -13.39 6.77 1.94
CA LEU A 16 -12.20 6.12 2.53
C LEU A 16 -10.92 6.98 2.57
N TRP A 17 -10.99 8.26 2.21
CA TRP A 17 -9.81 9.12 2.08
C TRP A 17 -9.76 10.29 3.07
N ALA A 18 -10.56 10.25 4.14
CA ALA A 18 -10.59 11.31 5.14
C ALA A 18 -10.65 10.73 6.55
N THR A 19 -9.51 10.22 7.04
CA THR A 19 -9.07 10.26 8.45
C THR A 19 -7.73 9.53 8.59
N LEU A 20 -6.64 10.24 8.31
CA LEU A 20 -5.30 9.89 8.74
C LEU A 20 -5.18 10.10 10.27
N ARG A 21 -6.06 9.46 11.06
CA ARG A 21 -6.18 9.65 12.53
C ARG A 21 -6.66 8.43 13.33
N ILE A 22 -6.93 7.27 12.70
CA ILE A 22 -7.69 6.22 13.41
C ILE A 22 -6.84 5.12 14.08
N ILE A 23 -5.56 4.90 13.77
CA ILE A 23 -4.91 3.64 14.20
C ILE A 23 -3.44 3.89 14.58
N PRO A 24 -3.16 4.41 15.78
CA PRO A 24 -2.67 3.49 16.82
C PRO A 24 -3.10 3.84 18.24
N THR A 25 -4.09 4.72 18.47
CA THR A 25 -4.43 5.16 19.85
C THR A 25 -4.73 4.00 20.81
N PRO A 26 -5.48 2.94 20.44
CA PRO A 26 -5.69 1.83 21.37
C PRO A 26 -4.40 1.06 21.69
N ILE A 27 -3.48 0.95 20.72
CA ILE A 27 -2.19 0.25 20.89
C ILE A 27 -1.25 1.09 21.75
N VAL A 28 -1.16 2.39 21.49
CA VAL A 28 -0.42 3.34 22.32
C VAL A 28 -0.94 3.32 23.76
N ASP A 29 -2.26 3.36 23.94
CA ASP A 29 -2.88 3.31 25.27
C ASP A 29 -2.61 1.97 25.97
N ALA A 30 -2.63 0.85 25.24
CA ALA A 30 -2.26 -0.46 25.76
C ALA A 30 -0.77 -0.51 26.19
N ILE A 31 0.14 0.07 25.40
CA ILE A 31 1.57 0.18 25.73
C ILE A 31 1.76 1.03 26.99
N LYS A 32 1.10 2.20 27.07
CA LYS A 32 1.15 3.07 28.25
C LYS A 32 0.72 2.35 29.53
N LYS A 33 -0.39 1.60 29.46
CA LYS A 33 -0.88 0.78 30.57
C LYS A 33 0.09 -0.34 30.94
N LYS A 34 0.61 -1.06 29.94
CA LYS A 34 1.53 -2.19 30.16
C LYS A 34 2.86 -1.75 30.79
N LEU A 35 3.34 -0.56 30.43
CA LEU A 35 4.57 0.03 30.96
C LEU A 35 4.36 0.86 32.24
N ASN A 36 3.11 1.03 32.68
CA ASN A 36 2.73 1.93 33.78
C ASN A 36 3.27 3.37 33.61
N LYS A 37 3.23 3.88 32.38
CA LYS A 37 3.72 5.22 32.00
C LYS A 37 2.63 6.00 31.26
N PRO A 38 1.68 6.63 31.98
CA PRO A 38 0.57 7.36 31.35
C PRO A 38 1.04 8.60 30.56
N ASP A 39 2.15 9.19 30.97
CA ASP A 39 2.82 10.37 30.41
C ASP A 39 3.80 10.05 29.27
N LEU A 40 3.88 8.79 28.83
CA LEU A 40 4.75 8.40 27.71
C LEU A 40 4.52 9.31 26.51
N GLN A 41 5.58 9.98 26.08
CA GLN A 41 5.55 10.88 24.93
C GLN A 41 5.42 10.05 23.65
N VAL A 42 4.49 10.45 22.79
CA VAL A 42 4.24 9.79 21.51
C VAL A 42 4.64 10.75 20.40
N LYS A 43 5.59 10.33 19.57
CA LYS A 43 6.00 11.07 18.38
C LYS A 43 5.55 10.32 17.13
N LEU A 44 4.79 10.99 16.27
CA LEU A 44 4.38 10.44 14.99
C LEU A 44 5.42 10.80 13.93
N ILE A 45 5.96 9.79 13.26
CA ILE A 45 6.95 9.95 12.20
C ILE A 45 6.34 9.39 10.91
N PRO A 46 6.25 10.18 9.82
CA PRO A 46 5.75 9.67 8.57
C PRO A 46 6.76 8.71 7.93
N VAL A 47 6.28 7.54 7.52
CA VAL A 47 7.06 6.50 6.83
C VAL A 47 6.40 6.13 5.52
N THR A 48 7.18 5.58 4.59
CA THR A 48 6.72 5.11 3.28
C THR A 48 6.88 3.59 3.15
N SER A 49 6.25 3.02 2.12
CA SER A 49 6.48 1.63 1.69
C SER A 49 7.95 1.30 1.50
N GLN A 50 8.72 2.22 0.92
CA GLN A 50 10.13 2.00 0.62
C GLN A 50 11.03 2.07 1.86
N ASN A 51 10.76 2.97 2.81
CA ASN A 51 11.72 3.27 3.88
C ASN A 51 11.36 2.69 5.26
N ARG A 52 10.19 2.08 5.44
CA ARG A 52 9.73 1.57 6.74
C ARG A 52 10.68 0.58 7.43
N ILE A 53 11.23 -0.40 6.70
CA ILE A 53 12.14 -1.40 7.30
C ILE A 53 13.50 -0.78 7.66
N PRO A 54 14.17 -0.03 6.76
CA PRO A 54 15.41 0.66 7.14
C PRO A 54 15.25 1.61 8.34
N LEU A 55 14.15 2.36 8.41
CA LEU A 55 13.86 3.27 9.51
C LEU A 55 13.46 2.55 10.81
N LEU A 56 12.92 1.33 10.73
CA LEU A 56 12.69 0.49 11.91
C LEU A 56 14.02 -0.03 12.45
N GLN A 57 14.88 -0.57 11.56
CA GLN A 57 16.15 -1.19 11.94
C GLN A 57 17.15 -0.23 12.56
N ASN A 58 17.14 1.04 12.14
CA ASN A 58 18.01 2.06 12.71
C ASN A 58 17.40 2.79 13.93
N GLY A 59 16.21 2.38 14.40
CA GLY A 59 15.55 2.95 15.57
C GLY A 59 14.95 4.34 15.36
N THR A 60 14.68 4.74 14.11
CA THR A 60 13.98 6.01 13.85
C THR A 60 12.55 5.99 14.39
N PHE A 61 11.90 4.82 14.40
CA PHE A 61 10.60 4.60 15.04
C PHE A 61 10.53 3.19 15.66
N ASP A 62 9.65 3.01 16.65
CA ASP A 62 9.56 1.75 17.41
C ASP A 62 8.60 0.73 16.79
N PHE A 63 7.46 1.18 16.27
CA PHE A 63 6.48 0.33 15.60
C PHE A 63 5.62 1.13 14.63
N GLU A 64 5.03 0.44 13.66
CA GLU A 64 3.99 1.00 12.79
C GLU A 64 2.76 0.09 12.76
N CYS A 65 1.59 0.70 12.59
CA CYS A 65 0.33 -0.02 12.34
C CYS A 65 -0.27 0.56 11.06
N GLY A 66 -0.03 -0.11 9.94
CA GLY A 66 -0.41 0.36 8.61
C GLY A 66 -0.71 -0.79 7.66
N SER A 67 -0.40 -0.60 6.38
CA SER A 67 -0.67 -1.55 5.29
C SER A 67 0.49 -2.52 5.01
N THR A 68 1.31 -2.84 6.02
CA THR A 68 2.51 -3.67 5.83
C THR A 68 2.15 -5.16 5.78
N THR A 69 2.24 -5.76 4.59
CA THR A 69 2.10 -7.22 4.44
C THR A 69 3.13 -7.97 5.28
N ASN A 70 2.66 -8.85 6.17
CA ASN A 70 3.47 -9.83 6.87
C ASN A 70 3.80 -11.00 5.93
N ASN A 71 5.09 -11.19 5.60
CA ASN A 71 5.55 -12.31 4.77
C ASN A 71 6.92 -12.81 5.26
N LEU A 72 7.31 -14.02 4.84
CA LEU A 72 8.54 -14.66 5.31
C LEU A 72 9.80 -13.85 5.03
N GLU A 73 9.86 -13.12 3.92
CA GLU A 73 11.05 -12.32 3.58
C GLU A 73 11.20 -11.12 4.51
N ARG A 74 10.10 -10.45 4.84
CA ARG A 74 10.11 -9.33 5.79
C ARG A 74 10.33 -9.79 7.23
N GLN A 75 9.86 -10.99 7.60
CA GLN A 75 10.11 -11.58 8.92
C GLN A 75 11.59 -11.78 9.23
N LYS A 76 12.45 -11.92 8.21
CA LYS A 76 13.91 -11.96 8.39
C LYS A 76 14.50 -10.61 8.83
N GLN A 77 13.78 -9.51 8.62
CA GLN A 77 14.27 -8.15 8.82
C GLN A 77 13.52 -7.38 9.91
N ALA A 78 12.27 -7.78 10.20
CA ALA A 78 11.37 -7.13 11.15
C ALA A 78 10.39 -8.13 11.77
N ALA A 79 9.95 -7.90 13.01
CA ALA A 79 8.88 -8.66 13.63
C ALA A 79 7.50 -8.09 13.28
N PHE A 80 6.48 -8.94 13.31
CA PHE A 80 5.08 -8.57 13.05
C PHE A 80 4.20 -9.00 14.22
N SER A 81 3.17 -8.21 14.51
CA SER A 81 2.08 -8.61 15.40
C SER A 81 1.16 -9.63 14.73
N ASP A 82 0.10 -10.01 15.44
CA ASP A 82 -1.04 -10.70 14.84
C ASP A 82 -1.61 -9.91 13.65
N THR A 83 -2.10 -10.64 12.65
CA THR A 83 -2.66 -10.06 11.43
C THR A 83 -3.92 -9.27 11.74
N ILE A 84 -3.89 -7.96 11.48
CA ILE A 84 -5.02 -7.05 11.72
C ILE A 84 -5.95 -6.88 10.51
N PHE A 85 -5.48 -7.20 9.30
CA PHE A 85 -6.27 -7.08 8.07
C PHE A 85 -5.71 -7.96 6.95
N VAL A 86 -6.59 -8.48 6.07
CA VAL A 86 -6.22 -9.31 4.92
C VAL A 86 -6.70 -8.65 3.63
N VAL A 87 -5.78 -8.44 2.69
CA VAL A 87 -6.04 -7.84 1.37
C VAL A 87 -5.43 -8.69 0.27
N GLY A 88 -6.01 -8.60 -0.92
CA GLY A 88 -5.42 -9.12 -2.15
C GLY A 88 -5.11 -7.98 -3.09
N THR A 89 -3.98 -8.05 -3.81
CA THR A 89 -3.59 -7.03 -4.77
C THR A 89 -4.60 -6.93 -5.92
N ARG A 90 -5.03 -5.70 -6.23
CA ARG A 90 -6.07 -5.42 -7.23
C ARG A 90 -5.66 -4.25 -8.12
N LEU A 91 -6.39 -4.09 -9.21
CA LEU A 91 -6.27 -2.94 -10.12
C LEU A 91 -7.35 -1.90 -9.83
N LEU A 92 -6.92 -0.65 -9.70
CA LEU A 92 -7.75 0.52 -9.76
C LEU A 92 -7.65 1.12 -11.16
N VAL A 93 -8.80 1.29 -11.83
CA VAL A 93 -8.87 1.80 -13.20
C VAL A 93 -9.97 2.84 -13.34
N LYS A 94 -9.88 3.65 -14.41
CA LYS A 94 -10.92 4.62 -14.77
C LYS A 94 -12.21 3.91 -15.16
N LYS A 95 -13.34 4.33 -14.59
CA LYS A 95 -14.65 3.77 -14.95
C LYS A 95 -14.94 4.04 -16.43
N GLY A 96 -15.40 3.00 -17.15
CA GLY A 96 -15.64 3.07 -18.60
C GLY A 96 -14.37 3.00 -19.46
N GLY A 97 -13.19 2.83 -18.85
CA GLY A 97 -11.94 2.63 -19.58
C GLY A 97 -11.83 1.23 -20.19
N PRO A 98 -10.81 1.02 -21.05
CA PRO A 98 -10.62 -0.23 -21.79
C PRO A 98 -10.08 -1.37 -20.91
N ILE A 99 -9.50 -1.06 -19.74
CA ILE A 99 -8.88 -2.05 -18.85
C ILE A 99 -9.95 -2.78 -18.05
N LYS A 100 -10.08 -4.08 -18.27
CA LYS A 100 -11.00 -4.97 -17.55
C LYS A 100 -10.26 -5.97 -16.67
N ASP A 101 -9.08 -6.41 -17.09
CA ASP A 101 -8.26 -7.40 -16.39
C ASP A 101 -6.75 -7.20 -16.68
N PHE A 102 -5.88 -7.97 -16.01
CA PHE A 102 -4.42 -7.89 -16.14
C PHE A 102 -3.90 -8.03 -17.58
N PRO A 103 -4.42 -8.94 -18.44
CA PRO A 103 -3.97 -9.02 -19.83
C PRO A 103 -4.10 -7.70 -20.62
N ASP A 104 -5.08 -6.86 -20.27
CA ASP A 104 -5.30 -5.56 -20.94
C ASP A 104 -4.21 -4.53 -20.64
N LEU A 105 -3.32 -4.82 -19.68
CA LEU A 105 -2.20 -3.96 -19.32
C LEU A 105 -1.01 -4.07 -20.28
N LYS A 106 -1.03 -5.04 -21.22
CA LYS A 106 0.05 -5.23 -22.18
C LYS A 106 0.35 -3.96 -22.97
N ASP A 107 1.63 -3.59 -23.06
CA ASP A 107 2.12 -2.36 -23.71
C ASP A 107 1.56 -1.06 -23.10
N LYS A 108 1.05 -1.10 -21.86
CA LYS A 108 0.49 0.07 -21.16
C LYS A 108 1.39 0.58 -20.05
N ALA A 109 1.17 1.83 -19.68
CA ALA A 109 1.75 2.43 -18.48
C ALA A 109 0.92 2.07 -17.25
N VAL A 110 1.53 1.42 -16.27
CA VAL A 110 0.89 0.99 -15.02
C VAL A 110 1.66 1.58 -13.86
N VAL A 111 0.96 2.22 -12.93
CA VAL A 111 1.58 2.78 -11.72
C VAL A 111 1.45 1.81 -10.56
N VAL A 112 2.46 1.75 -9.71
CA VAL A 112 2.51 0.99 -8.46
C VAL A 112 3.27 1.81 -7.41
N THR A 113 3.03 1.57 -6.12
CA THR A 113 3.78 2.24 -5.06
C THR A 113 5.09 1.51 -4.79
N SER A 114 6.20 2.25 -4.71
CA SER A 114 7.54 1.72 -4.47
C SER A 114 7.66 1.00 -3.13
N GLY A 115 8.36 -0.14 -3.11
CA GLY A 115 8.63 -0.92 -1.89
C GLY A 115 7.45 -1.78 -1.43
N THR A 116 6.39 -1.87 -2.24
CA THR A 116 5.24 -2.74 -1.96
C THR A 116 5.45 -4.15 -2.49
N THR A 117 4.73 -5.12 -1.94
CA THR A 117 4.62 -6.47 -2.51
C THR A 117 4.00 -6.42 -3.91
N SER A 118 3.08 -5.47 -4.14
CA SER A 118 2.46 -5.20 -5.44
C SER A 118 3.48 -4.87 -6.52
N GLU A 119 4.51 -4.08 -6.20
CA GLU A 119 5.59 -3.73 -7.14
C GLU A 119 6.37 -4.98 -7.58
N ILE A 120 6.79 -5.81 -6.62
CA ILE A 120 7.50 -7.08 -6.89
C ILE A 120 6.64 -7.98 -7.79
N LEU A 121 5.35 -8.13 -7.46
CA LEU A 121 4.43 -8.96 -8.24
C LEU A 121 4.20 -8.41 -9.65
N LEU A 122 4.09 -7.08 -9.80
CA LEU A 122 3.87 -6.45 -11.10
C LEU A 122 5.10 -6.60 -12.02
N HIS A 123 6.31 -6.43 -11.48
CA HIS A 123 7.55 -6.68 -12.22
C HIS A 123 7.66 -8.15 -12.65
N LYS A 124 7.45 -9.08 -11.71
CA LYS A 124 7.46 -10.52 -12.00
C LYS A 124 6.45 -10.88 -13.10
N LEU A 125 5.23 -10.36 -13.00
CA LEU A 125 4.19 -10.56 -14.01
C LEU A 125 4.62 -10.02 -15.39
N ASN A 126 5.25 -8.84 -15.42
CA ASN A 126 5.73 -8.21 -16.65
C ASN A 126 6.78 -9.08 -17.35
N ASP A 127 7.71 -9.61 -16.57
CA ASP A 127 8.85 -10.40 -17.05
C ASP A 127 8.43 -11.81 -17.48
N GLU A 128 7.57 -12.48 -16.70
CA GLU A 128 7.10 -13.84 -16.98
C GLU A 128 6.14 -13.88 -18.17
N LYS A 129 5.20 -12.93 -18.24
CA LYS A 129 4.17 -12.89 -19.29
C LYS A 129 4.53 -12.02 -20.49
N LYS A 130 5.74 -11.45 -20.51
CA LYS A 130 6.24 -10.58 -21.59
C LYS A 130 5.24 -9.48 -21.95
N MET A 131 4.75 -8.81 -20.91
CA MET A 131 3.66 -7.83 -21.07
C MET A 131 4.14 -6.46 -21.55
N ASN A 132 5.45 -6.18 -21.51
CA ASN A 132 6.03 -4.93 -21.95
C ASN A 132 5.35 -3.69 -21.32
N MET A 133 4.92 -3.82 -20.06
CA MET A 133 4.36 -2.72 -19.30
C MET A 133 5.44 -1.70 -18.98
N ARG A 134 5.11 -0.42 -19.13
CA ARG A 134 5.92 0.67 -18.57
C ARG A 134 5.50 0.88 -17.12
N ILE A 135 6.21 0.24 -16.21
CA ILE A 135 5.93 0.32 -14.77
C ILE A 135 6.43 1.67 -14.24
N ILE A 136 5.53 2.43 -13.61
CA ILE A 136 5.83 3.69 -12.94
C ILE A 136 5.79 3.43 -11.44
N SER A 137 6.95 3.51 -10.80
CA SER A 137 7.07 3.37 -9.35
C SER A 137 6.94 4.76 -8.71
N ALA A 138 5.84 4.98 -7.98
CA ALA A 138 5.57 6.24 -7.29
C ALA A 138 5.83 6.12 -5.78
N LYS A 139 6.13 7.25 -5.14
CA LYS A 139 6.64 7.31 -3.76
C LYS A 139 5.63 6.80 -2.72
N ASP A 140 4.35 7.12 -2.88
CA ASP A 140 3.28 6.70 -1.99
C ASP A 140 1.97 6.43 -2.75
N HIS A 141 0.98 5.86 -2.05
CA HIS A 141 -0.30 5.50 -2.64
C HIS A 141 -1.07 6.71 -3.19
N GLY A 142 -0.89 7.89 -2.59
CA GLY A 142 -1.50 9.14 -3.06
C GLY A 142 -0.89 9.61 -4.38
N ASP A 143 0.43 9.52 -4.51
CA ASP A 143 1.15 9.80 -5.76
C ASP A 143 0.81 8.79 -6.85
N SER A 144 0.70 7.50 -6.50
CA SER A 144 0.24 6.47 -7.43
C SER A 144 -1.18 6.78 -7.92
N PHE A 145 -2.09 7.13 -7.00
CA PHE A 145 -3.45 7.53 -7.35
C PHE A 145 -3.48 8.77 -8.25
N ARG A 146 -2.72 9.82 -7.92
CA ARG A 146 -2.62 11.04 -8.74
C ARG A 146 -2.06 10.76 -10.13
N THR A 147 -1.14 9.80 -10.26
CA THR A 147 -0.59 9.36 -11.55
C THR A 147 -1.64 8.71 -12.43
N LEU A 148 -2.52 7.89 -11.85
CA LEU A 148 -3.70 7.35 -12.54
C LEU A 148 -4.71 8.46 -12.87
N GLU A 149 -4.99 9.34 -11.90
CA GLU A 149 -5.98 10.42 -12.06
C GLU A 149 -5.60 11.39 -13.18
N SER A 150 -4.31 11.75 -13.28
CA SER A 150 -3.80 12.63 -14.32
C SER A 150 -3.65 11.95 -15.69
N GLY A 151 -3.98 10.66 -15.81
CA GLY A 151 -3.84 9.90 -17.06
C GLY A 151 -2.41 9.52 -17.45
N ARG A 152 -1.43 9.67 -16.54
CA ARG A 152 -0.03 9.25 -16.79
C ARG A 152 0.14 7.73 -16.76
N ALA A 153 -0.80 7.03 -16.12
CA ALA A 153 -0.96 5.58 -16.13
C ALA A 153 -2.42 5.20 -16.42
N VAL A 154 -2.65 4.00 -16.96
CA VAL A 154 -4.01 3.49 -17.25
C VAL A 154 -4.59 2.67 -16.11
N ALA A 155 -3.74 2.19 -15.21
CA ALA A 155 -4.11 1.41 -14.04
C ALA A 155 -3.13 1.68 -12.89
N PHE A 156 -3.64 1.59 -11.66
CA PHE A 156 -2.85 1.56 -10.42
C PHE A 156 -3.03 0.20 -9.77
N MET A 157 -1.93 -0.55 -9.58
CA MET A 157 -1.94 -1.82 -8.85
C MET A 157 -1.53 -1.60 -7.40
N ASP A 158 -2.39 -1.97 -6.46
CA ASP A 158 -2.00 -2.04 -5.05
C ASP A 158 -2.88 -2.99 -4.22
N GLY A 159 -2.44 -3.27 -2.99
CA GLY A 159 -3.11 -4.14 -2.01
C GLY A 159 -3.42 -3.42 -0.71
#